data_AF-A4N3R3-F1
#
_entry.id   AF-A4N3R3-F1
#
_cell.length_a   1.000
_cell.length_b   1.000
_cell.length_c   1.000
_cell.angle_alpha   90.00
_cell.angle_beta   90.00
_cell.angle_gamma   90.00
#
_symmetry.space_group_name_H-M   'P 1'
#
loop_
_entity.id
_entity.type
_entity.pdbx_description
1 polymer ?
#
loop_
_entity_poly.entity_id
_entity_poly.type
_entity_poly.pdbx_seq_one_letter_code
_entity_poly.pdbx_strand_id
1 'polypeptide(L)'
;MANRKYFGTDGVRGKVGAYPITPDFALKLGWAAGKVLASQGSKMVLIGKDTRISGYMLESALEAGLAAAGLSAAFTGPMPTPAIAYLTRTFRAEAGIVISASHNPYYDNGIKFFSAKGTKLPDEIEEAIEAMLEQPMDCVESAELGKASRINDAAGRYIEFCKGTFPAHLGLEGYKIVVDCANGATYHIAPNVFRELGAEVIEIGTGPNGLNINEKCGATDVTALQAKVVEMKADVGLAYDGDGDRIMMVDHLGNKVDGDQILFIIAREALRSGQLKGGVVGTLMSNMSLEIALKMLGVPFLRANVGDRYVLEKMVENDWTLGGENSGHIIIADKNTTGDGIVASLAVLAAMAQHKLSLNELASAVKLFPQVLINVRFTGGENPLESDAVKSVAAEVEKRLEGKGRILLRKSGTEPLIRVMVECQDAELAQQCAEEIAEAVKKIN
;
A
#
# COMPACT_ATOMS: atom_id res chain seq x y z
N MET A 1 13.18 -3.05 -20.43
CA MET A 1 12.20 -2.11 -19.86
C MET A 1 12.62 -0.72 -20.31
N ALA A 2 11.76 -0.03 -21.06
CA ALA A 2 12.00 1.37 -21.40
C ALA A 2 12.04 2.19 -20.11
N ASN A 3 12.99 3.13 -20.02
CA ASN A 3 13.18 3.94 -18.82
C ASN A 3 12.10 5.03 -18.81
N ARG A 4 10.97 4.77 -18.12
CA ARG A 4 9.86 5.75 -17.99
C ARG A 4 10.36 7.05 -17.37
N LYS A 5 9.89 8.18 -17.89
CA LYS A 5 10.39 9.51 -17.51
C LYS A 5 9.68 10.08 -16.28
N TYR A 6 8.40 9.78 -16.10
CA TYR A 6 7.55 10.35 -15.06
C TYR A 6 6.83 9.30 -14.20
N PHE A 7 6.31 8.24 -14.82
CA PHE A 7 5.64 7.16 -14.10
C PHE A 7 6.69 6.31 -13.34
N GLY A 8 6.59 6.33 -12.02
CA GLY A 8 7.40 5.49 -11.14
C GLY A 8 6.73 4.14 -10.86
N THR A 9 7.08 3.51 -9.73
CA THR A 9 6.48 2.23 -9.31
C THR A 9 4.99 2.32 -8.99
N ASP A 10 4.51 3.51 -8.60
CA ASP A 10 3.11 3.75 -8.25
C ASP A 10 2.68 5.20 -8.57
N GLY A 11 2.55 5.47 -9.87
CA GLY A 11 2.13 6.77 -10.41
C GLY A 11 3.27 7.79 -10.47
N VAL A 12 2.89 9.06 -10.67
CA VAL A 12 3.82 10.21 -10.68
C VAL A 12 3.85 10.79 -9.27
N ARG A 13 5.03 10.91 -8.64
CA ARG A 13 5.18 11.40 -7.26
C ARG A 13 6.32 12.38 -7.12
N GLY A 14 6.24 13.28 -6.13
CA GLY A 14 7.30 14.22 -5.82
C GLY A 14 6.88 15.31 -4.84
N LYS A 15 7.81 16.22 -4.55
CA LYS A 15 7.56 17.38 -3.70
C LYS A 15 6.69 18.39 -4.43
N VAL A 16 5.62 18.86 -3.79
CA VAL A 16 4.70 19.84 -4.37
C VAL A 16 5.44 21.14 -4.67
N GLY A 17 5.21 21.68 -5.87
CA GLY A 17 5.87 22.89 -6.37
C GLY A 17 7.23 22.62 -7.04
N ALA A 18 7.75 21.40 -6.95
CA ALA A 18 8.88 20.95 -7.74
C ALA A 18 8.39 20.02 -8.86
N TYR A 19 8.96 20.17 -10.05
CA TYR A 19 8.62 19.32 -11.19
C TYR A 19 8.90 17.82 -10.87
N PRO A 20 7.97 16.88 -11.19
CA PRO A 20 6.73 17.08 -11.97
C PRO A 20 5.46 17.39 -11.14
N ILE A 21 5.51 17.60 -9.83
CA ILE A 21 4.31 17.90 -9.01
C ILE A 21 4.03 19.40 -8.97
N THR A 22 3.68 19.96 -10.14
CA THR A 22 3.30 21.37 -10.31
C THR A 22 1.92 21.50 -10.96
N PRO A 23 1.20 22.63 -10.79
CA PRO A 23 -0.14 22.81 -11.36
C PRO A 23 -0.19 22.69 -12.88
N ASP A 24 0.79 23.27 -13.57
CA ASP A 24 0.92 23.24 -15.03
C ASP A 24 1.18 21.83 -15.55
N PHE A 25 2.02 21.05 -14.86
CA PHE A 25 2.20 19.64 -15.20
C PHE A 25 0.94 18.82 -14.94
N ALA A 26 0.25 19.02 -13.81
CA ALA A 26 -1.00 18.31 -13.50
C ALA A 26 -2.11 18.61 -14.53
N LEU A 27 -2.22 19.87 -14.98
CA LEU A 27 -3.08 20.27 -16.08
C LEU A 27 -2.73 19.49 -17.36
N LYS A 28 -1.45 19.48 -17.72
CA LYS A 28 -0.97 18.80 -18.92
C LYS A 28 -1.16 17.28 -18.86
N LEU A 29 -0.94 16.68 -17.69
CA LEU A 29 -1.15 15.27 -17.42
C LEU A 29 -2.63 14.89 -17.51
N GLY A 30 -3.52 15.70 -16.94
CA GLY A 30 -4.96 15.50 -17.05
C GLY A 30 -5.42 15.51 -18.52
N TRP A 31 -4.92 16.46 -19.31
CA TRP A 31 -5.19 16.51 -20.74
C TRP A 31 -4.61 15.31 -21.50
N ALA A 32 -3.36 14.93 -21.23
CA ALA A 32 -2.70 13.82 -21.90
C ALA A 32 -3.37 12.48 -21.60
N ALA A 33 -3.66 12.23 -20.32
CA ALA A 33 -4.44 11.08 -19.89
C ALA A 33 -5.84 11.09 -20.52
N GLY A 34 -6.51 12.24 -20.54
CA GLY A 34 -7.80 12.40 -21.20
C GLY A 34 -7.75 12.01 -22.68
N LYS A 35 -6.76 12.48 -23.45
CA LYS A 35 -6.60 12.14 -24.87
C LYS A 35 -6.36 10.65 -25.11
N VAL A 36 -5.55 10.00 -24.27
CA VAL A 36 -5.25 8.56 -24.39
C VAL A 36 -6.47 7.71 -23.99
N LEU A 37 -7.15 8.10 -22.91
CA LEU A 37 -8.30 7.37 -22.36
C LEU A 37 -9.63 7.69 -23.07
N ALA A 38 -9.68 8.70 -23.95
CA ALA A 38 -10.90 9.11 -24.68
C ALA A 38 -11.48 8.06 -25.65
N SER A 39 -11.00 6.82 -25.64
CA SER A 39 -11.32 5.80 -26.63
C SER A 39 -12.38 4.80 -26.14
N GLN A 40 -13.65 5.18 -26.35
CA GLN A 40 -14.88 4.37 -26.25
C GLN A 40 -15.39 4.00 -24.84
N GLY A 41 -16.24 4.87 -24.28
CA GLY A 41 -16.95 4.57 -23.04
C GLY A 41 -17.79 5.72 -22.50
N SER A 42 -17.93 5.79 -21.17
CA SER A 42 -18.78 6.76 -20.45
C SER A 42 -18.25 8.20 -20.49
N LYS A 43 -17.02 8.41 -21.00
CA LYS A 43 -16.24 9.65 -20.91
C LYS A 43 -16.07 10.17 -19.46
N MET A 44 -16.36 9.36 -18.45
CA MET A 44 -16.30 9.75 -17.04
C MET A 44 -15.00 9.28 -16.41
N VAL A 45 -14.31 10.17 -15.71
CA VAL A 45 -13.13 9.85 -14.90
C VAL A 45 -13.45 10.18 -13.44
N LEU A 46 -13.29 9.19 -12.57
CA LEU A 46 -13.47 9.36 -11.13
C LEU A 46 -12.19 9.97 -10.54
N ILE A 47 -12.31 11.01 -9.72
CA ILE A 47 -11.18 11.61 -9.02
C ILE A 47 -11.44 11.57 -7.52
N GLY A 48 -10.47 10.98 -6.81
CA GLY A 48 -10.36 11.03 -5.36
C GLY A 48 -9.01 11.59 -4.93
N LYS A 49 -8.90 11.92 -3.66
CA LYS A 49 -7.67 12.44 -3.07
C LYS A 49 -7.56 12.03 -1.61
N ASP A 50 -6.37 12.19 -1.04
CA ASP A 50 -6.22 12.23 0.41
C ASP A 50 -6.51 13.63 0.96
N THR A 51 -6.08 13.89 2.20
CA THR A 51 -6.38 15.12 2.94
C THR A 51 -5.32 16.20 2.76
N ARG A 52 -4.30 16.01 1.91
CA ARG A 52 -3.24 17.02 1.70
C ARG A 52 -3.83 18.31 1.14
N ILE A 53 -3.37 19.45 1.65
CA ILE A 53 -3.78 20.77 1.16
C ILE A 53 -3.48 20.97 -0.34
N SER A 54 -2.40 20.37 -0.85
CA SER A 54 -2.03 20.42 -2.27
C SER A 54 -3.03 19.69 -3.17
N GLY A 55 -3.84 18.79 -2.61
CA GLY A 55 -4.86 18.04 -3.35
C GLY A 55 -5.90 18.92 -4.01
N TYR A 56 -6.31 20.05 -3.41
CA TYR A 56 -7.27 20.99 -4.03
C TYR A 56 -6.73 21.61 -5.33
N MET A 57 -5.46 22.00 -5.31
CA MET A 57 -4.78 22.60 -6.45
C MET A 57 -4.59 21.59 -7.59
N LEU A 58 -4.10 20.38 -7.27
CA LEU A 58 -3.87 19.33 -8.26
C LEU A 58 -5.20 18.80 -8.84
N GLU A 59 -6.25 18.66 -8.02
CA GLU A 59 -7.58 18.24 -8.45
C GLU A 59 -8.17 19.21 -9.48
N SER A 60 -8.09 20.51 -9.22
CA SER A 60 -8.57 21.56 -10.12
C SER A 60 -7.79 21.60 -11.44
N ALA A 61 -6.47 21.37 -11.38
CA ALA A 61 -5.63 21.32 -12.58
C ALA A 61 -5.95 20.09 -13.44
N LEU A 62 -6.06 18.92 -12.83
CA LEU A 62 -6.45 17.67 -13.51
C LEU A 62 -7.84 17.79 -14.14
N GLU A 63 -8.81 18.37 -13.42
CA GLU A 63 -10.16 18.66 -13.93
C GLU A 63 -10.10 19.47 -15.23
N ALA A 64 -9.39 20.59 -15.21
CA ALA A 64 -9.29 21.47 -16.38
C ALA A 64 -8.64 20.76 -17.58
N GLY A 65 -7.62 19.92 -17.33
CA GLY A 65 -6.95 19.14 -18.37
C GLY A 65 -7.87 18.10 -18.99
N LEU A 66 -8.57 17.33 -18.15
CA LEU A 66 -9.54 16.32 -18.59
C LEU A 66 -10.70 16.95 -19.37
N ALA A 67 -11.25 18.06 -18.88
CA ALA A 67 -12.33 18.77 -19.55
C ALA A 67 -11.91 19.27 -20.94
N ALA A 68 -10.70 19.82 -21.08
CA ALA A 68 -10.13 20.24 -22.36
C ALA A 68 -9.91 19.07 -23.34
N ALA A 69 -9.70 17.85 -22.83
CA ALA A 69 -9.65 16.62 -23.62
C ALA A 69 -11.02 15.99 -23.92
N GLY A 70 -12.11 16.56 -23.40
CA GLY A 70 -13.49 16.09 -23.59
C GLY A 70 -13.96 15.03 -22.58
N LEU A 71 -13.22 14.82 -21.48
CA LEU A 71 -13.55 13.87 -20.41
C LEU A 71 -14.21 14.59 -19.25
N SER A 72 -15.27 14.01 -18.70
CA SER A 72 -16.00 14.54 -17.55
C SER A 72 -15.41 14.02 -16.24
N ALA A 73 -15.07 14.92 -15.32
CA ALA A 73 -14.57 14.58 -13.99
C ALA A 73 -15.71 14.40 -12.99
N ALA A 74 -15.65 13.33 -12.20
CA ALA A 74 -16.56 13.09 -11.08
C ALA A 74 -15.76 13.00 -9.78
N PHE A 75 -15.99 13.92 -8.85
CA PHE A 75 -15.24 14.03 -7.60
C PHE A 75 -15.90 13.27 -6.46
N THR A 76 -15.09 12.53 -5.71
CA THR A 76 -15.51 11.88 -4.45
C THR A 76 -15.12 12.69 -3.21
N GLY A 77 -14.20 13.65 -3.36
CA GLY A 77 -13.55 14.30 -2.22
C GLY A 77 -12.44 13.42 -1.62
N PRO A 78 -12.10 13.63 -0.33
CA PRO A 78 -11.18 12.74 0.38
C PRO A 78 -11.71 11.31 0.36
N MET A 79 -10.93 10.35 -0.13
CA MET A 79 -11.38 8.97 -0.33
C MET A 79 -10.18 8.03 -0.42
N PRO A 80 -10.17 6.87 0.27
CA PRO A 80 -9.03 5.94 0.19
C PRO A 80 -8.73 5.50 -1.24
N THR A 81 -7.45 5.29 -1.54
CA THR A 81 -6.98 4.71 -2.82
C THR A 81 -7.77 3.45 -3.23
N PRO A 82 -7.94 2.44 -2.35
CA PRO A 82 -8.72 1.25 -2.70
C PRO A 82 -10.20 1.52 -2.99
N ALA A 83 -10.77 2.58 -2.42
CA ALA A 83 -12.15 2.97 -2.70
C ALA A 83 -12.28 3.52 -4.12
N ILE A 84 -11.31 4.31 -4.60
CA ILE A 84 -11.30 4.79 -6.00
C ILE A 84 -11.18 3.64 -6.98
N ALA A 85 -10.34 2.64 -6.70
CA ALA A 85 -10.25 1.42 -7.50
C ALA A 85 -11.60 0.69 -7.60
N TYR A 86 -12.29 0.51 -6.47
CA TYR A 86 -13.62 -0.13 -6.39
C TYR A 86 -14.73 0.69 -7.08
N LEU A 87 -14.81 1.99 -6.77
CA LEU A 87 -15.86 2.88 -7.26
C LEU A 87 -15.73 3.11 -8.76
N THR A 88 -14.51 3.12 -9.32
CA THR A 88 -14.29 3.20 -10.77
C THR A 88 -15.04 2.08 -11.51
N ARG A 89 -14.96 0.83 -11.02
CA ARG A 89 -15.71 -0.30 -11.57
C ARG A 89 -17.22 -0.11 -11.40
N THR A 90 -17.65 0.28 -10.21
CA THR A 90 -19.07 0.34 -9.83
C THR A 90 -19.82 1.47 -10.54
N PHE A 91 -19.16 2.60 -10.78
CA PHE A 91 -19.69 3.71 -11.58
C PHE A 91 -19.48 3.53 -13.08
N ARG A 92 -18.80 2.46 -13.53
CA ARG A 92 -18.43 2.23 -14.94
C ARG A 92 -17.70 3.44 -15.55
N ALA A 93 -16.81 4.02 -14.74
CA ALA A 93 -15.92 5.09 -15.19
C ALA A 93 -14.83 4.51 -16.09
N GLU A 94 -14.31 5.35 -16.98
CA GLU A 94 -13.22 5.02 -17.90
C GLU A 94 -11.91 4.77 -17.14
N ALA A 95 -11.70 5.57 -16.10
CA ALA A 95 -10.56 5.49 -15.22
C ALA A 95 -10.87 6.10 -13.85
N GLY A 96 -10.04 5.73 -12.87
CA GLY A 96 -9.95 6.38 -11.58
C GLY A 96 -8.63 7.10 -11.43
N ILE A 97 -8.63 8.27 -10.82
CA ILE A 97 -7.42 9.04 -10.47
C ILE A 97 -7.40 9.24 -8.96
N VAL A 98 -6.26 8.99 -8.35
CA VAL A 98 -6.03 9.29 -6.93
C VAL A 98 -4.91 10.31 -6.80
N ILE A 99 -5.19 11.39 -6.10
CA ILE A 99 -4.22 12.42 -5.76
C ILE A 99 -3.71 12.15 -4.35
N SER A 100 -2.59 11.45 -4.25
CA SER A 100 -1.95 11.12 -2.97
C SER A 100 -0.48 10.70 -3.15
N ALA A 101 0.31 10.94 -2.10
CA ALA A 101 1.62 10.31 -1.89
C ALA A 101 1.63 9.26 -0.76
N SER A 102 0.48 8.66 -0.42
CA SER A 102 0.35 7.59 0.58
C SER A 102 0.92 8.03 1.94
N HIS A 103 1.89 7.31 2.49
CA HIS A 103 2.54 7.53 3.76
C HIS A 103 3.55 8.70 3.79
N ASN A 104 3.83 9.37 2.67
CA ASN A 104 4.78 10.49 2.64
C ASN A 104 4.31 11.70 3.49
N PRO A 105 5.20 12.59 3.93
CA PRO A 105 4.83 13.84 4.60
C PRO A 105 4.00 14.78 3.71
N TYR A 106 3.21 15.68 4.29
CA TYR A 106 2.21 16.52 3.59
C TYR A 106 2.74 17.34 2.40
N TYR A 107 4.03 17.67 2.39
CA TYR A 107 4.68 18.47 1.33
C TYR A 107 4.97 17.68 0.05
N ASP A 108 4.84 16.36 0.07
CA ASP A 108 4.82 15.51 -1.11
C ASP A 108 3.39 15.26 -1.58
N ASN A 109 3.20 15.02 -2.87
CA ASN A 109 1.96 14.50 -3.42
C ASN A 109 2.24 13.63 -4.66
N GLY A 110 1.21 13.04 -5.22
CA GLY A 110 1.31 12.21 -6.41
C GLY A 110 -0.02 12.00 -7.09
N ILE A 111 0.03 11.39 -8.27
CA ILE A 111 -1.11 11.11 -9.12
C ILE A 111 -1.01 9.65 -9.56
N LYS A 112 -1.96 8.84 -9.11
CA LYS A 112 -2.11 7.41 -9.45
C LYS A 112 -3.31 7.23 -10.38
N PHE A 113 -3.22 6.27 -11.28
CA PHE A 113 -4.30 5.95 -12.22
C PHE A 113 -4.75 4.50 -12.06
N PHE A 114 -6.07 4.30 -12.17
CA PHE A 114 -6.73 3.02 -12.26
C PHE A 114 -7.47 2.92 -13.59
N SER A 115 -7.39 1.76 -14.24
CA SER A 115 -8.18 1.45 -15.42
C SER A 115 -9.68 1.32 -15.08
N ALA A 116 -10.55 1.21 -16.09
CA ALA A 116 -11.96 0.85 -15.92
C ALA A 116 -12.18 -0.45 -15.10
N LYS A 117 -11.18 -1.35 -15.07
CA LYS A 117 -11.20 -2.58 -14.25
C LYS A 117 -10.78 -2.34 -12.80
N GLY A 118 -10.44 -1.12 -12.42
CA GLY A 118 -9.92 -0.77 -11.09
C GLY A 118 -8.52 -1.31 -10.79
N THR A 119 -7.80 -1.83 -11.79
CA THR A 119 -6.39 -2.22 -11.67
C THR A 119 -5.50 -1.04 -12.04
N LYS A 120 -4.21 -1.08 -11.69
CA LYS A 120 -3.22 -0.12 -12.24
C LYS A 120 -3.26 -0.12 -13.77
N LEU A 121 -2.86 1.00 -14.38
CA LEU A 121 -2.79 1.10 -15.83
C LEU A 121 -1.74 0.12 -16.39
N PRO A 122 -2.02 -0.50 -17.55
CA PRO A 122 -0.99 -1.23 -18.30
C PRO A 122 0.14 -0.29 -18.73
N ASP A 123 1.32 -0.87 -18.92
CA ASP A 123 2.53 -0.13 -19.28
C ASP A 123 2.39 0.62 -20.59
N GLU A 124 1.73 0.00 -21.56
CA GLU A 124 1.51 0.59 -22.88
C GLU A 124 0.64 1.85 -22.79
N ILE A 125 -0.27 1.92 -21.80
CA ILE A 125 -1.10 3.09 -21.56
C ILE A 125 -0.29 4.19 -20.85
N GLU A 126 0.52 3.84 -19.85
CA GLU A 126 1.41 4.81 -19.21
C GLU A 126 2.39 5.43 -20.22
N GLU A 127 3.00 4.60 -21.08
CA GLU A 127 3.89 5.03 -22.16
C GLU A 127 3.16 5.93 -23.19
N ALA A 128 1.92 5.59 -23.55
CA ALA A 128 1.11 6.44 -24.41
C ALA A 128 0.80 7.80 -23.76
N ILE A 129 0.55 7.84 -22.45
CA ILE A 129 0.36 9.11 -21.71
C ILE A 129 1.67 9.91 -21.70
N GLU A 130 2.82 9.29 -21.45
CA GLU A 130 4.12 9.97 -21.51
C GLU A 130 4.40 10.54 -22.91
N ALA A 131 4.11 9.78 -23.97
CA ALA A 131 4.26 10.27 -25.34
C ALA A 131 3.31 11.44 -25.65
N MET A 132 2.09 11.42 -25.09
CA MET A 132 1.12 12.50 -25.24
C MET A 132 1.51 13.76 -24.45
N LEU A 133 2.17 13.64 -23.30
CA LEU A 133 2.67 14.79 -22.53
C LEU A 133 3.63 15.69 -23.35
N GLU A 134 4.38 15.09 -24.28
CA GLU A 134 5.34 15.81 -25.15
C GLU A 134 4.65 16.52 -26.33
N GLN A 135 3.35 16.28 -26.58
CA GLN A 135 2.57 16.98 -27.61
C GLN A 135 2.12 18.37 -27.13
N PRO A 136 1.85 19.35 -28.01
CA PRO A 136 1.23 20.61 -27.61
C PRO A 136 -0.19 20.39 -27.07
N MET A 137 -0.58 21.13 -26.03
CA MET A 137 -1.94 21.03 -25.48
C MET A 137 -2.93 21.73 -26.41
N ASP A 138 -4.03 21.06 -26.72
CA ASP A 138 -5.17 21.61 -27.46
C ASP A 138 -6.44 21.55 -26.62
N CYS A 139 -7.55 21.99 -27.20
CA CYS A 139 -8.86 21.88 -26.61
C CYS A 139 -9.80 21.23 -27.62
N VAL A 140 -10.69 20.35 -27.17
CA VAL A 140 -11.81 19.89 -27.99
C VAL A 140 -12.76 21.06 -28.28
N GLU A 141 -13.62 20.88 -29.29
CA GLU A 141 -14.67 21.85 -29.60
C GLU A 141 -15.53 22.16 -28.38
N SER A 142 -16.04 23.39 -28.27
CA SER A 142 -16.75 23.86 -27.07
C SER A 142 -17.94 22.99 -26.67
N ALA A 143 -18.60 22.34 -27.64
CA ALA A 143 -19.73 21.44 -27.41
C ALA A 143 -19.32 20.07 -26.83
N GLU A 144 -18.05 19.68 -26.97
CA GLU A 144 -17.49 18.40 -26.53
C GLU A 144 -16.71 18.51 -25.21
N LEU A 145 -16.65 19.70 -24.60
CA LEU A 145 -15.98 19.90 -23.31
C LEU A 145 -16.58 19.01 -22.23
N GLY A 146 -15.70 18.41 -21.44
CA GLY A 146 -16.09 17.60 -20.29
C GLY A 146 -16.75 18.43 -19.19
N LYS A 147 -17.65 17.79 -18.43
CA LYS A 147 -18.33 18.41 -17.28
C LYS A 147 -17.73 17.92 -15.98
N ALA A 148 -17.82 18.75 -14.95
CA ALA A 148 -17.44 18.42 -13.60
C ALA A 148 -18.67 18.12 -12.74
N SER A 149 -18.59 17.10 -11.88
CA SER A 149 -19.68 16.72 -10.97
C SER A 149 -19.14 16.20 -9.64
N ARG A 150 -19.98 16.17 -8.59
CA ARG A 150 -19.63 15.63 -7.27
C ARG A 150 -20.51 14.44 -6.95
N ILE A 151 -19.91 13.36 -6.46
CA ILE A 151 -20.59 12.15 -6.00
C ILE A 151 -20.69 12.19 -4.49
N ASN A 152 -21.87 12.53 -3.98
CA ASN A 152 -22.09 12.75 -2.55
C ASN A 152 -22.26 11.44 -1.75
N ASP A 153 -22.60 10.33 -2.40
CA ASP A 153 -22.86 9.02 -1.77
C ASP A 153 -21.68 8.04 -1.86
N ALA A 154 -20.52 8.49 -2.36
CA ALA A 154 -19.33 7.65 -2.57
C ALA A 154 -18.86 6.95 -1.28
N ALA A 155 -18.82 7.70 -0.16
CA ALA A 155 -18.42 7.17 1.14
C ALA A 155 -19.34 6.02 1.59
N GLY A 156 -20.66 6.22 1.54
CA GLY A 156 -21.64 5.19 1.93
C GLY A 156 -21.51 3.93 1.08
N ARG A 157 -21.32 4.06 -0.24
CA ARG A 157 -21.13 2.90 -1.14
C ARG A 157 -19.89 2.08 -0.79
N TYR A 158 -18.77 2.75 -0.48
CA TYR A 158 -17.55 2.05 -0.11
C TYR A 158 -17.61 1.46 1.30
N ILE A 159 -18.24 2.14 2.26
CA ILE A 159 -18.52 1.61 3.61
C ILE A 159 -19.33 0.31 3.51
N GLU A 160 -20.42 0.32 2.73
CA GLU A 160 -21.23 -0.88 2.49
C GLU A 160 -20.45 -2.00 1.81
N PHE A 161 -19.59 -1.67 0.83
CA PHE A 161 -18.70 -2.65 0.22
C PHE A 161 -17.76 -3.30 1.25
N CYS A 162 -17.08 -2.50 2.08
CA CYS A 162 -16.18 -3.00 3.11
C CYS A 162 -16.93 -3.94 4.07
N LYS A 163 -18.08 -3.49 4.60
CA LYS A 163 -18.95 -4.31 5.45
C LYS A 163 -19.36 -5.62 4.77
N GLY A 164 -19.68 -5.57 3.48
CA GLY A 164 -20.01 -6.74 2.66
C GLY A 164 -18.88 -7.77 2.52
N THR A 165 -17.63 -7.41 2.83
CA THR A 165 -16.52 -8.38 2.91
C THR A 165 -16.46 -9.13 4.24
N PHE A 166 -17.16 -8.65 5.28
CA PHE A 166 -17.22 -9.28 6.59
C PHE A 166 -18.31 -10.38 6.60
N PRO A 167 -18.08 -11.54 7.25
CA PRO A 167 -19.09 -12.61 7.26
C PRO A 167 -20.41 -12.18 7.92
N ALA A 168 -21.53 -12.35 7.22
CA ALA A 168 -22.83 -11.85 7.66
C ALA A 168 -23.39 -12.48 8.94
N HIS A 169 -22.87 -13.65 9.36
CA HIS A 169 -23.26 -14.30 10.62
C HIS A 169 -22.44 -13.82 11.82
N LEU A 170 -21.45 -12.95 11.60
CA LEU A 170 -20.61 -12.35 12.63
C LEU A 170 -20.92 -10.86 12.75
N GLY A 171 -20.59 -10.31 13.91
CA GLY A 171 -20.52 -8.89 14.17
C GLY A 171 -19.33 -8.57 15.07
N LEU A 172 -19.13 -7.29 15.35
CA LEU A 172 -18.07 -6.78 16.21
C LEU A 172 -18.61 -6.29 17.56
N GLU A 173 -19.82 -6.71 17.95
CA GLU A 173 -20.37 -6.38 19.26
C GLU A 173 -19.46 -6.89 20.38
N GLY A 174 -19.15 -6.00 21.32
CA GLY A 174 -18.26 -6.30 22.45
C GLY A 174 -16.77 -6.10 22.13
N TYR A 175 -16.40 -5.81 20.89
CA TYR A 175 -15.03 -5.40 20.56
C TYR A 175 -14.86 -3.89 20.75
N LYS A 176 -13.77 -3.50 21.41
CA LYS A 176 -13.28 -2.14 21.50
C LYS A 176 -12.07 -1.96 20.60
N ILE A 177 -12.19 -1.07 19.62
CA ILE A 177 -11.20 -0.86 18.57
C ILE A 177 -10.70 0.58 18.61
N VAL A 178 -9.37 0.76 18.69
CA VAL A 178 -8.76 2.07 18.46
C VAL A 178 -8.40 2.19 16.98
N VAL A 179 -8.84 3.25 16.32
CA VAL A 179 -8.61 3.48 14.90
C VAL A 179 -7.78 4.74 14.71
N ASP A 180 -6.59 4.58 14.13
CA ASP A 180 -5.72 5.67 13.67
C ASP A 180 -5.83 5.81 12.16
N CYS A 181 -6.41 6.93 11.71
CA CYS A 181 -6.60 7.23 10.30
C CYS A 181 -5.48 8.09 9.70
N ALA A 182 -4.37 8.33 10.41
CA ALA A 182 -3.23 9.11 9.95
C ALA A 182 -3.55 10.56 9.54
N ASN A 183 -4.68 11.10 9.98
CA ASN A 183 -5.31 12.30 9.41
C ASN A 183 -5.44 12.23 7.88
N GLY A 184 -5.55 11.03 7.32
CA GLY A 184 -5.58 10.72 5.91
C GLY A 184 -6.99 10.42 5.40
N ALA A 185 -7.07 9.75 4.25
CA ALA A 185 -8.31 9.54 3.51
C ALA A 185 -9.34 8.64 4.23
N THR A 186 -8.90 7.82 5.19
CA THR A 186 -9.76 6.87 5.92
C THR A 186 -10.56 7.51 7.06
N TYR A 187 -10.33 8.78 7.40
CA TYR A 187 -10.85 9.43 8.63
C TYR A 187 -12.36 9.38 8.84
N HIS A 188 -13.14 9.36 7.75
CA HIS A 188 -14.61 9.32 7.77
C HIS A 188 -15.17 8.00 7.19
N ILE A 189 -14.28 7.04 6.89
CA ILE A 189 -14.62 5.73 6.32
C ILE A 189 -14.40 4.64 7.36
N ALA A 190 -13.14 4.45 7.79
CA ALA A 190 -12.76 3.32 8.63
C ALA A 190 -13.52 3.31 9.97
N PRO A 191 -13.65 4.42 10.73
CA PRO A 191 -14.42 4.42 11.97
C PRO A 191 -15.89 4.01 11.75
N ASN A 192 -16.51 4.44 10.65
CA ASN A 192 -17.90 4.12 10.34
C ASN A 192 -18.09 2.66 9.97
N VAL A 193 -17.18 2.07 9.19
CA VAL A 193 -17.20 0.63 8.87
C VAL A 193 -17.27 -0.21 10.16
N PHE A 194 -16.39 0.05 11.13
CA PHE A 194 -16.35 -0.75 12.36
C PHE A 194 -17.53 -0.46 13.30
N ARG A 195 -17.96 0.80 13.40
CA ARG A 195 -19.11 1.18 14.22
C ARG A 195 -20.41 0.56 13.71
N GLU A 196 -20.61 0.54 12.39
CA GLU A 196 -21.78 -0.08 11.77
C GLU A 196 -21.79 -1.61 11.85
N LEU A 197 -20.63 -2.23 12.08
CA LEU A 197 -20.51 -3.66 12.41
C LEU A 197 -20.65 -3.94 13.92
N GLY A 198 -20.90 -2.92 14.75
CA GLY A 198 -21.21 -3.08 16.17
C GLY A 198 -20.06 -2.83 17.16
N ALA A 199 -18.86 -2.44 16.70
CA ALA A 199 -17.72 -2.18 17.57
C ALA A 199 -17.85 -0.86 18.37
N GLU A 200 -17.28 -0.82 19.56
CA GLU A 200 -16.95 0.43 20.24
C GLU A 200 -15.67 1.02 19.60
N VAL A 201 -15.80 2.15 18.92
CA VAL A 201 -14.70 2.77 18.17
C VAL A 201 -14.14 3.99 18.89
N ILE A 202 -12.83 3.99 19.13
CA ILE A 202 -12.06 5.12 19.66
C ILE A 202 -11.18 5.65 18.53
N GLU A 203 -11.37 6.91 18.17
CA GLU A 203 -10.69 7.52 17.03
C GLU A 203 -9.46 8.31 17.46
N ILE A 204 -8.37 8.15 16.72
CA ILE A 204 -7.21 9.06 16.71
C ILE A 204 -6.84 9.36 15.26
N GLY A 205 -6.19 10.50 15.02
CA GLY A 205 -5.81 10.86 13.65
C GLY A 205 -7.02 11.03 12.70
N THR A 206 -8.17 11.49 13.19
CA THR A 206 -9.39 11.71 12.37
C THR A 206 -9.76 13.19 12.18
N GLY A 207 -8.82 14.10 12.49
CA GLY A 207 -9.01 15.55 12.37
C GLY A 207 -8.05 16.19 11.35
N PRO A 208 -8.20 15.90 10.04
CA PRO A 208 -7.32 16.45 9.01
C PRO A 208 -7.42 17.97 8.91
N ASN A 209 -6.28 18.64 8.79
CA ASN A 209 -6.19 20.10 8.59
C ASN A 209 -5.45 20.51 7.31
N GLY A 210 -5.10 19.54 6.45
CA GLY A 210 -4.33 19.77 5.24
C GLY A 210 -2.82 19.57 5.37
N LEU A 211 -2.28 19.61 6.59
CA LEU A 211 -0.85 19.62 6.89
C LEU A 211 -0.40 18.48 7.83
N ASN A 212 -1.32 17.91 8.60
CA ASN A 212 -1.05 16.91 9.65
C ASN A 212 -1.16 15.45 9.20
N ILE A 213 -1.26 15.18 7.89
CA ILE A 213 -1.29 13.81 7.37
C ILE A 213 0.02 13.07 7.67
N ASN A 214 -0.08 11.85 8.19
CA ASN A 214 1.05 10.99 8.59
C ASN A 214 2.01 11.61 9.64
N GLU A 215 1.64 12.72 10.29
CA GLU A 215 2.49 13.37 11.28
C GLU A 215 2.40 12.61 12.60
N LYS A 216 3.40 11.75 12.88
CA LYS A 216 3.50 10.96 14.12
C LYS A 216 2.25 10.11 14.40
N CYS A 217 1.66 9.58 13.34
CA CYS A 217 0.46 8.76 13.36
C CYS A 217 0.44 7.82 12.15
N GLY A 218 -0.49 6.87 12.17
CA GLY A 218 -0.74 5.95 11.07
C GLY A 218 0.21 4.77 10.99
N ALA A 219 0.14 4.02 9.89
CA ALA A 219 0.84 2.75 9.71
C ALA A 219 2.38 2.87 9.81
N THR A 220 2.95 4.05 9.60
CA THR A 220 4.40 4.29 9.71
C THR A 220 4.87 4.67 11.11
N ASP A 221 3.97 5.16 11.97
CA ASP A 221 4.25 5.48 13.37
C ASP A 221 3.06 5.10 14.25
N VAL A 222 3.10 3.88 14.76
CA VAL A 222 2.05 3.30 15.61
C VAL A 222 2.19 3.68 17.09
N THR A 223 3.14 4.54 17.46
CA THR A 223 3.45 4.83 18.87
C THR A 223 2.24 5.36 19.63
N ALA A 224 1.50 6.31 19.04
CA ALA A 224 0.29 6.87 19.61
C ALA A 224 -0.83 5.82 19.72
N LEU A 225 -0.96 4.96 18.70
CA LEU A 225 -1.93 3.86 18.70
C LEU A 225 -1.62 2.86 19.81
N GLN A 226 -0.36 2.45 19.98
CA GLN A 226 0.06 1.51 21.03
C GLN A 226 -0.28 2.03 22.43
N ALA A 227 0.07 3.29 22.70
CA ALA A 227 -0.27 3.93 23.96
C ALA A 227 -1.79 3.97 24.19
N LYS A 228 -2.56 4.34 23.16
CA LYS A 228 -4.02 4.47 23.27
C LYS A 228 -4.72 3.12 23.45
N VAL A 229 -4.26 2.06 22.80
CA VAL A 229 -4.80 0.70 22.97
C VAL A 229 -4.68 0.23 24.42
N VAL A 230 -3.49 0.39 25.01
CA VAL A 230 -3.24 0.01 26.41
C VAL A 230 -4.02 0.90 27.38
N GLU A 231 -4.03 2.21 27.16
CA GLU A 231 -4.77 3.19 27.98
C GLU A 231 -6.27 2.85 28.05
N MET A 232 -6.86 2.53 26.89
CA MET A 232 -8.30 2.30 26.75
C MET A 232 -8.71 0.85 27.01
N LYS A 233 -7.73 -0.04 27.23
CA LYS A 233 -7.90 -1.49 27.31
C LYS A 233 -8.69 -2.02 26.09
N ALA A 234 -8.30 -1.56 24.91
CA ALA A 234 -8.91 -1.97 23.67
C ALA A 234 -8.44 -3.38 23.26
N ASP A 235 -9.29 -4.10 22.54
CA ASP A 235 -8.97 -5.46 22.06
C ASP A 235 -7.95 -5.42 20.92
N VAL A 236 -7.99 -4.34 20.14
CA VAL A 236 -7.14 -4.16 18.95
C VAL A 236 -7.05 -2.69 18.55
N GLY A 237 -5.88 -2.31 18.03
CA GLY A 237 -5.64 -1.06 17.34
C GLY A 237 -5.44 -1.27 15.84
N LEU A 238 -5.95 -0.35 15.02
CA LEU A 238 -5.84 -0.35 13.57
C LEU A 238 -5.21 0.98 13.12
N ALA A 239 -4.05 0.94 12.49
CA ALA A 239 -3.36 2.12 11.95
C ALA A 239 -3.29 2.05 10.43
N TYR A 240 -3.99 2.97 9.78
CA TYR A 240 -3.94 3.16 8.33
C TYR A 240 -2.86 4.16 7.96
N ASP A 241 -2.43 4.18 6.70
CA ASP A 241 -1.63 5.27 6.17
C ASP A 241 -2.49 6.34 5.48
N GLY A 242 -1.84 7.37 4.95
CA GLY A 242 -2.49 8.56 4.42
C GLY A 242 -3.56 8.33 3.35
N ASP A 243 -3.46 7.29 2.52
CA ASP A 243 -4.45 6.94 1.51
C ASP A 243 -5.15 5.59 1.74
N GLY A 244 -4.86 4.90 2.85
CA GLY A 244 -5.60 3.73 3.30
C GLY A 244 -5.32 2.45 2.53
N ASP A 245 -4.20 2.37 1.80
CA ASP A 245 -3.79 1.14 1.12
C ASP A 245 -2.97 0.21 2.02
N ARG A 246 -2.52 0.70 3.19
CA ARG A 246 -1.78 -0.06 4.21
C ARG A 246 -2.53 -0.17 5.53
N ILE A 247 -2.21 -1.23 6.26
CA ILE A 247 -2.62 -1.44 7.64
C ILE A 247 -1.45 -1.94 8.50
N MET A 248 -1.26 -1.33 9.66
CA MET A 248 -0.58 -1.95 10.80
C MET A 248 -1.58 -2.18 11.92
N MET A 249 -1.44 -3.29 12.64
CA MET A 249 -2.31 -3.57 13.77
C MET A 249 -1.52 -3.53 15.08
N VAL A 250 -2.23 -3.33 16.18
CA VAL A 250 -1.69 -3.39 17.53
C VAL A 250 -2.58 -4.30 18.36
N ASP A 251 -2.00 -5.28 19.05
CA ASP A 251 -2.77 -6.15 19.94
C ASP A 251 -3.13 -5.46 21.27
N HIS A 252 -4.02 -6.09 22.06
CA HIS A 252 -4.44 -5.60 23.37
C HIS A 252 -3.32 -5.38 24.40
N LEU A 253 -2.11 -5.91 24.17
CA LEU A 253 -0.93 -5.71 25.01
C LEU A 253 -0.05 -4.55 24.52
N GLY A 254 -0.41 -3.92 23.39
CA GLY A 254 0.37 -2.87 22.76
C GLY A 254 1.46 -3.37 21.83
N ASN A 255 1.51 -4.66 21.47
CA ASN A 255 2.50 -5.16 20.51
C ASN A 255 2.06 -4.85 19.08
N LYS A 256 3.01 -4.39 18.26
CA LYS A 256 2.79 -4.20 16.82
C LYS A 256 2.65 -5.56 16.13
N VAL A 257 1.67 -5.65 15.22
CA VAL A 257 1.45 -6.75 14.29
C VAL A 257 1.58 -6.19 12.88
N ASP A 258 2.59 -6.65 12.13
CA ASP A 258 2.92 -6.12 10.82
C ASP A 258 2.24 -6.86 9.66
N GLY A 259 2.51 -6.41 8.42
CA GLY A 259 1.91 -6.97 7.22
C GLY A 259 2.18 -8.46 7.02
N ASP A 260 3.34 -8.99 7.43
CA ASP A 260 3.63 -10.42 7.27
C ASP A 260 2.76 -11.25 8.24
N GLN A 261 2.61 -10.80 9.48
CA GLN A 261 1.73 -11.48 10.45
C GLN A 261 0.26 -11.38 10.05
N ILE A 262 -0.19 -10.21 9.55
CA ILE A 262 -1.53 -10.01 9.00
C ILE A 262 -1.78 -10.98 7.83
N LEU A 263 -0.84 -11.05 6.89
CA LEU A 263 -0.92 -11.92 5.72
C LEU A 263 -1.02 -13.39 6.12
N PHE A 264 -0.26 -13.83 7.13
CA PHE A 264 -0.39 -15.19 7.67
C PHE A 264 -1.76 -15.47 8.29
N ILE A 265 -2.29 -14.55 9.09
CA ILE A 265 -3.60 -14.72 9.75
C ILE A 265 -4.69 -14.91 8.68
N ILE A 266 -4.69 -14.07 7.66
CA ILE A 266 -5.64 -14.13 6.55
C ILE A 266 -5.47 -15.43 5.76
N ALA A 267 -4.23 -15.82 5.42
CA ALA A 267 -3.94 -17.06 4.70
C ALA A 267 -4.42 -18.30 5.46
N ARG A 268 -4.15 -18.35 6.77
CA ARG A 268 -4.58 -19.45 7.64
C ARG A 268 -6.11 -19.54 7.71
N GLU A 269 -6.81 -18.41 7.77
CA GLU A 269 -8.27 -18.42 7.80
C GLU A 269 -8.86 -18.84 6.46
N ALA A 270 -8.35 -18.30 5.35
CA ALA A 270 -8.75 -18.69 4.01
C ALA A 270 -8.51 -20.20 3.77
N LEU A 271 -7.41 -20.76 4.29
CA LEU A 271 -7.16 -22.20 4.22
C LEU A 271 -8.19 -23.01 5.01
N ARG A 272 -8.52 -22.59 6.23
CA ARG A 272 -9.50 -23.26 7.10
C ARG A 272 -10.91 -23.24 6.51
N SER A 273 -11.29 -22.14 5.87
CA SER A 273 -12.61 -21.99 5.24
C SER A 273 -12.68 -22.59 3.83
N GLY A 274 -11.57 -23.14 3.30
CA GLY A 274 -11.51 -23.67 1.94
C GLY A 274 -11.58 -22.60 0.84
N GLN A 275 -11.31 -21.34 1.19
CA GLN A 275 -11.37 -20.20 0.27
C GLN A 275 -10.00 -19.78 -0.28
N LEU A 276 -8.90 -20.31 0.28
CA LEU A 276 -7.55 -20.00 -0.19
C LEU A 276 -7.35 -20.56 -1.61
N LYS A 277 -7.19 -19.67 -2.59
CA LYS A 277 -6.86 -20.04 -3.96
C LYS A 277 -5.36 -19.99 -4.17
N GLY A 278 -4.73 -21.17 -4.24
CA GLY A 278 -3.30 -21.33 -4.47
C GLY A 278 -2.46 -21.08 -3.23
N GLY A 279 -1.63 -20.05 -3.25
CA GLY A 279 -0.68 -19.71 -2.19
C GLY A 279 -0.68 -18.23 -1.83
N VAL A 280 0.41 -17.79 -1.21
CA VAL A 280 0.61 -16.41 -0.75
C VAL A 280 1.81 -15.80 -1.46
N VAL A 281 1.64 -14.59 -2.00
CA VAL A 281 2.76 -13.81 -2.55
C VAL A 281 3.22 -12.77 -1.52
N GLY A 282 4.47 -12.87 -1.08
CA GLY A 282 5.15 -11.81 -0.34
C GLY A 282 6.24 -11.15 -1.19
N THR A 283 7.11 -10.36 -0.56
CA THR A 283 8.27 -9.77 -1.27
C THR A 283 9.59 -10.36 -0.78
N LEU A 284 10.69 -9.93 -1.40
CA LEU A 284 12.03 -10.14 -0.88
C LEU A 284 12.20 -9.61 0.55
N MET A 285 11.40 -8.64 1.01
CA MET A 285 11.46 -8.08 2.38
C MET A 285 10.67 -8.88 3.41
N SER A 286 9.74 -9.75 3.00
CA SER A 286 8.93 -10.54 3.94
C SER A 286 9.80 -11.40 4.83
N ASN A 287 9.54 -11.42 6.13
CA ASN A 287 10.31 -12.15 7.12
C ASN A 287 10.30 -13.66 6.83
N MET A 288 11.43 -14.35 7.00
CA MET A 288 11.56 -15.79 6.78
C MET A 288 10.61 -16.62 7.66
N SER A 289 10.27 -16.13 8.86
CA SER A 289 9.30 -16.81 9.73
C SER A 289 7.91 -16.96 9.09
N LEU A 290 7.47 -16.01 8.25
CA LEU A 290 6.22 -16.11 7.49
C LEU A 290 6.25 -17.31 6.54
N GLU A 291 7.33 -17.42 5.76
CA GLU A 291 7.53 -18.51 4.81
C GLU A 291 7.57 -19.87 5.50
N ILE A 292 8.26 -19.96 6.65
CA ILE A 292 8.30 -21.18 7.47
C ILE A 292 6.90 -21.52 7.98
N ALA A 293 6.16 -20.55 8.52
CA ALA A 293 4.83 -20.76 9.08
C ALA A 293 3.82 -21.20 8.00
N LEU A 294 3.85 -20.58 6.81
CA LEU A 294 3.02 -20.98 5.67
C LEU A 294 3.37 -22.40 5.19
N LYS A 295 4.66 -22.73 5.12
CA LYS A 295 5.13 -24.07 4.77
C LYS A 295 4.63 -25.13 5.74
N MET A 296 4.58 -24.84 7.05
CA MET A 296 4.00 -25.74 8.06
C MET A 296 2.50 -25.99 7.85
N LEU A 297 1.78 -25.06 7.22
CA LEU A 297 0.38 -25.21 6.83
C LEU A 297 0.20 -25.86 5.44
N GLY A 298 1.29 -26.19 4.75
CA GLY A 298 1.26 -26.68 3.37
C GLY A 298 0.87 -25.61 2.34
N VAL A 299 0.96 -24.33 2.71
CA VAL A 299 0.62 -23.20 1.82
C VAL A 299 1.86 -22.78 1.02
N PRO A 300 1.82 -22.79 -0.33
CA PRO A 300 2.91 -22.29 -1.15
C PRO A 300 3.16 -20.79 -0.90
N PHE A 301 4.42 -20.39 -0.89
CA PHE A 301 4.83 -19.00 -0.75
C PHE A 301 5.76 -18.58 -1.89
N LEU A 302 5.51 -17.42 -2.49
CA LEU A 302 6.36 -16.84 -3.52
C LEU A 302 6.85 -15.46 -3.10
N ARG A 303 8.12 -15.17 -3.36
CA ARG A 303 8.72 -13.85 -3.16
C ARG A 303 8.75 -13.09 -4.48
N ALA A 304 8.09 -11.94 -4.53
CA ALA A 304 8.21 -10.96 -5.60
C ALA A 304 9.35 -9.97 -5.31
N ASN A 305 9.74 -9.19 -6.31
CA ASN A 305 10.55 -7.99 -6.08
C ASN A 305 9.81 -7.01 -5.16
N VAL A 306 10.53 -6.07 -4.55
CA VAL A 306 9.93 -5.10 -3.62
C VAL A 306 9.04 -4.12 -4.39
N GLY A 307 7.77 -4.01 -3.99
CA GLY A 307 6.76 -3.18 -4.63
C GLY A 307 5.48 -3.97 -4.91
N ASP A 308 4.34 -3.37 -4.54
CA ASP A 308 2.98 -3.90 -4.69
C ASP A 308 2.66 -4.39 -6.12
N ARG A 309 3.20 -3.70 -7.13
CA ARG A 309 3.07 -4.06 -8.53
C ARG A 309 3.63 -5.45 -8.81
N TYR A 310 4.82 -5.78 -8.30
CA TYR A 310 5.43 -7.09 -8.51
C TYR A 310 4.71 -8.19 -7.74
N VAL A 311 4.13 -7.86 -6.58
CA VAL A 311 3.26 -8.78 -5.85
C VAL A 311 2.03 -9.11 -6.70
N LEU A 312 1.35 -8.10 -7.23
CA LEU A 312 0.16 -8.28 -8.07
C LEU A 312 0.48 -9.04 -9.37
N GLU A 313 1.57 -8.70 -10.08
CA GLU A 313 2.03 -9.42 -11.28
C GLU A 313 2.18 -10.91 -10.98
N LYS A 314 2.88 -11.26 -9.89
CA LYS A 314 3.11 -12.64 -9.50
C LYS A 314 1.85 -13.36 -9.03
N MET A 315 0.90 -12.65 -8.39
CA MET A 315 -0.42 -13.19 -8.07
C MET A 315 -1.18 -13.56 -9.34
N VAL A 316 -1.20 -12.68 -10.35
CA VAL A 316 -1.88 -12.90 -11.63
C VAL A 316 -1.24 -14.06 -12.41
N GLU A 317 0.09 -14.12 -12.48
CA GLU A 317 0.82 -15.21 -13.14
C GLU A 317 0.48 -16.61 -12.58
N ASN A 318 0.17 -16.68 -11.28
CA ASN A 318 -0.11 -17.94 -10.58
C ASN A 318 -1.61 -18.17 -10.31
N ASP A 319 -2.48 -17.24 -10.72
CA ASP A 319 -3.92 -17.25 -10.42
C ASP A 319 -4.22 -17.34 -8.90
N TRP A 320 -3.42 -16.63 -8.10
CA TRP A 320 -3.53 -16.56 -6.64
C TRP A 320 -4.27 -15.30 -6.19
N THR A 321 -4.92 -15.38 -5.03
CA THR A 321 -5.81 -14.31 -4.54
C THR A 321 -5.27 -13.54 -3.35
N LEU A 322 -4.18 -13.98 -2.73
CA LEU A 322 -3.63 -13.36 -1.53
C LEU A 322 -2.17 -13.01 -1.72
N GLY A 323 -1.84 -11.75 -1.42
CA GLY A 323 -0.46 -11.30 -1.37
C GLY A 323 -0.31 -10.00 -0.60
N GLY A 324 0.92 -9.61 -0.32
CA GLY A 324 1.17 -8.34 0.32
C GLY A 324 2.62 -8.12 0.71
N GLU A 325 2.83 -7.05 1.47
CA GLU A 325 4.12 -6.62 1.96
C GLU A 325 4.11 -6.50 3.49
N ASN A 326 5.28 -6.64 4.11
CA ASN A 326 5.46 -6.37 5.53
C ASN A 326 5.11 -4.92 5.93
N SER A 327 5.08 -4.01 4.96
CA SER A 327 4.62 -2.62 5.08
C SER A 327 3.12 -2.47 5.37
N GLY A 328 2.35 -3.56 5.32
CA GLY A 328 0.91 -3.55 5.57
C GLY A 328 0.07 -3.38 4.30
N HIS A 329 0.68 -3.28 3.13
CA HIS A 329 -0.05 -3.29 1.85
C HIS A 329 -0.50 -4.73 1.54
N ILE A 330 -1.76 -5.05 1.81
CA ILE A 330 -2.32 -6.40 1.72
C ILE A 330 -3.40 -6.43 0.63
N ILE A 331 -3.24 -7.34 -0.33
CA ILE A 331 -4.13 -7.53 -1.47
C ILE A 331 -4.93 -8.82 -1.26
N ILE A 332 -6.25 -8.68 -1.20
CA ILE A 332 -7.20 -9.80 -1.21
C ILE A 332 -8.02 -9.70 -2.50
N ALA A 333 -7.53 -10.35 -3.55
CA ALA A 333 -7.95 -10.13 -4.94
C ALA A 333 -9.39 -10.58 -5.25
N ASP A 334 -9.98 -11.44 -4.43
CA ASP A 334 -11.39 -11.81 -4.52
C ASP A 334 -12.33 -10.73 -3.95
N LYS A 335 -11.78 -9.75 -3.19
CA LYS A 335 -12.53 -8.62 -2.64
C LYS A 335 -12.26 -7.32 -3.40
N ASN A 336 -10.99 -6.96 -3.59
CA ASN A 336 -10.61 -5.71 -4.25
C ASN A 336 -9.37 -5.90 -5.14
N THR A 337 -9.09 -4.93 -6.00
CA THR A 337 -8.05 -5.03 -7.06
C THR A 337 -6.71 -4.41 -6.69
N THR A 338 -6.58 -3.91 -5.46
CA THR A 338 -5.38 -3.25 -4.93
C THR A 338 -5.31 -3.46 -3.41
N GLY A 339 -4.22 -3.02 -2.79
CA GLY A 339 -4.07 -3.06 -1.34
C GLY A 339 -5.17 -2.26 -0.66
N ASP A 340 -5.84 -2.89 0.30
CA ASP A 340 -6.98 -2.30 1.00
C ASP A 340 -6.85 -2.56 2.50
N GLY A 341 -6.39 -1.55 3.23
CA GLY A 341 -6.14 -1.67 4.66
C GLY A 341 -7.41 -2.01 5.43
N ILE A 342 -8.56 -1.46 5.05
CA ILE A 342 -9.84 -1.67 5.75
C ILE A 342 -10.32 -3.11 5.53
N VAL A 343 -10.29 -3.59 4.29
CA VAL A 343 -10.67 -4.97 3.96
C VAL A 343 -9.71 -5.98 4.62
N ALA A 344 -8.41 -5.71 4.65
CA ALA A 344 -7.45 -6.54 5.37
C ALA A 344 -7.71 -6.55 6.89
N SER A 345 -8.06 -5.39 7.47
CA SER A 345 -8.46 -5.29 8.88
C SER A 345 -9.68 -6.16 9.18
N LEU A 346 -10.71 -6.08 8.33
CA LEU A 346 -11.93 -6.87 8.45
C LEU A 346 -11.68 -8.36 8.35
N ALA A 347 -10.77 -8.81 7.48
CA ALA A 347 -10.39 -10.22 7.37
C ALA A 347 -9.73 -10.74 8.67
N VAL A 348 -8.87 -9.94 9.31
CA VAL A 348 -8.28 -10.31 10.61
C VAL A 348 -9.31 -10.28 11.73
N LEU A 349 -10.16 -9.25 11.79
CA LEU A 349 -11.23 -9.14 12.79
C LEU A 349 -12.24 -10.28 12.66
N ALA A 350 -12.55 -10.73 11.44
CA ALA A 350 -13.40 -11.89 11.22
C ALA A 350 -12.79 -13.15 11.83
N ALA A 351 -11.47 -13.34 11.69
CA ALA A 351 -10.77 -14.44 12.35
C ALA A 351 -10.80 -14.32 13.88
N MET A 352 -10.65 -13.10 14.43
CA MET A 352 -10.78 -12.86 15.87
C MET A 352 -12.18 -13.23 16.38
N ALA A 353 -13.23 -12.76 15.70
CA ALA A 353 -14.63 -12.99 16.07
C ALA A 353 -15.03 -14.47 15.91
N GLN A 354 -14.66 -15.10 14.80
CA GLN A 354 -15.00 -16.49 14.49
C GLN A 354 -14.40 -17.47 15.50
N HIS A 355 -13.16 -17.23 15.96
CA HIS A 355 -12.44 -18.14 16.84
C HIS A 355 -12.43 -17.70 18.31
N LYS A 356 -12.95 -16.49 18.61
CA LYS A 356 -12.87 -15.86 19.94
C LYS A 356 -11.44 -15.80 20.47
N LEU A 357 -10.50 -15.50 19.58
CA LEU A 357 -9.08 -15.35 19.89
C LEU A 357 -8.70 -13.88 19.80
N SER A 358 -7.78 -13.46 20.68
CA SER A 358 -7.16 -12.15 20.61
C SER A 358 -6.22 -12.05 19.40
N LEU A 359 -5.95 -10.81 18.96
CA LEU A 359 -4.95 -10.57 17.91
C LEU A 359 -3.57 -11.13 18.30
N ASN A 360 -3.19 -11.03 19.58
CA ASN A 360 -1.93 -11.56 20.10
C ASN A 360 -1.83 -13.08 19.88
N GLU A 361 -2.88 -13.83 20.24
CA GLU A 361 -2.92 -15.29 20.05
C GLU A 361 -2.85 -15.65 18.57
N LEU A 362 -3.60 -14.95 17.71
CA LEU A 362 -3.58 -15.19 16.28
C LEU A 362 -2.18 -14.95 15.68
N ALA A 363 -1.53 -13.85 16.05
CA ALA A 363 -0.21 -13.42 15.58
C ALA A 363 0.95 -14.24 16.17
N SER A 364 0.78 -14.81 17.37
CA SER A 364 1.80 -15.61 18.06
C SER A 364 2.26 -16.85 17.29
N ALA A 365 1.45 -17.31 16.32
CA ALA A 365 1.79 -18.39 15.39
C ALA A 365 2.94 -18.01 14.43
N VAL A 366 3.22 -16.72 14.27
CA VAL A 366 4.37 -16.21 13.50
C VAL A 366 5.17 -15.28 14.41
N LYS A 367 6.19 -15.86 15.06
CA LYS A 367 7.21 -15.08 15.75
C LYS A 367 8.23 -14.62 14.72
N LEU A 368 8.17 -13.34 14.39
CA LEU A 368 9.09 -12.72 13.43
C LEU A 368 10.54 -12.92 13.87
N PHE A 369 11.39 -13.33 12.93
CA PHE A 369 12.82 -13.41 13.20
C PHE A 369 13.37 -11.99 13.37
N PRO A 370 14.23 -11.75 14.37
CA PRO A 370 15.06 -10.55 14.42
C PRO A 370 15.67 -10.23 13.07
N GLN A 371 15.52 -8.98 12.63
CA GLN A 371 16.04 -8.47 11.37
C GLN A 371 16.91 -7.26 11.64
N VAL A 372 18.12 -7.28 11.08
CA VAL A 372 19.10 -6.20 11.15
C VAL A 372 19.30 -5.66 9.74
N LEU A 373 19.18 -4.34 9.59
CA LEU A 373 19.39 -3.64 8.32
C LEU A 373 20.46 -2.56 8.50
N ILE A 374 21.61 -2.76 7.85
CA ILE A 374 22.71 -1.80 7.83
C ILE A 374 22.78 -1.15 6.45
N ASN A 375 22.70 0.18 6.42
CA ASN A 375 22.86 0.96 5.20
C ASN A 375 24.31 1.42 5.07
N VAL A 376 25.01 0.93 4.05
CA VAL A 376 26.40 1.31 3.75
C VAL A 376 26.38 2.31 2.59
N ARG A 377 26.87 3.53 2.82
CA ARG A 377 26.99 4.54 1.75
C ARG A 377 28.04 4.12 0.74
N PHE A 378 27.74 4.26 -0.54
CA PHE A 378 28.62 3.90 -1.66
C PHE A 378 28.86 5.14 -2.53
N THR A 379 30.11 5.52 -2.75
CA THR A 379 30.51 6.79 -3.38
C THR A 379 30.60 6.75 -4.92
N GLY A 380 30.16 5.64 -5.54
CA GLY A 380 30.25 5.44 -6.99
C GLY A 380 31.46 4.58 -7.37
N GLY A 381 31.42 3.98 -8.57
CA GLY A 381 32.41 2.98 -9.02
C GLY A 381 31.73 1.66 -9.43
N GLU A 382 32.48 0.56 -9.37
CA GLU A 382 31.92 -0.79 -9.54
C GLU A 382 30.99 -1.14 -8.36
N ASN A 383 29.90 -1.86 -8.64
CA ASN A 383 28.95 -2.26 -7.61
C ASN A 383 29.66 -3.17 -6.59
N PRO A 384 29.75 -2.80 -5.29
CA PRO A 384 30.46 -3.59 -4.29
C PRO A 384 29.93 -5.02 -4.15
N LEU A 385 28.65 -5.22 -4.47
CA LEU A 385 28.02 -6.55 -4.46
C LEU A 385 28.56 -7.49 -5.53
N GLU A 386 29.24 -6.95 -6.56
CA GLU A 386 29.87 -7.76 -7.59
C GLU A 386 31.29 -8.22 -7.24
N SER A 387 31.89 -7.63 -6.20
CA SER A 387 33.24 -8.00 -5.73
C SER A 387 33.28 -9.43 -5.19
N ASP A 388 34.28 -10.21 -5.63
CA ASP A 388 34.52 -11.56 -5.14
C ASP A 388 34.71 -11.62 -3.62
N ALA A 389 35.29 -10.57 -3.03
CA ALA A 389 35.47 -10.48 -1.58
C ALA A 389 34.13 -10.40 -0.84
N VAL A 390 33.18 -9.60 -1.35
CA VAL A 390 31.84 -9.47 -0.76
C VAL A 390 31.03 -10.74 -0.99
N LYS A 391 31.10 -11.34 -2.19
CA LYS A 391 30.44 -12.62 -2.51
C LYS A 391 30.93 -13.75 -1.62
N SER A 392 32.23 -13.82 -1.33
CA SER A 392 32.80 -14.84 -0.45
C SER A 392 32.28 -14.72 0.98
N VAL A 393 32.30 -13.50 1.55
CA VAL A 393 31.77 -13.25 2.90
C VAL A 393 30.28 -13.55 2.97
N ALA A 394 29.51 -13.13 1.96
CA ALA A 394 28.08 -13.41 1.87
C ALA A 394 27.79 -14.92 1.88
N ALA A 395 28.54 -15.72 1.10
CA ALA A 395 28.38 -17.17 1.05
C ALA A 395 28.72 -17.86 2.39
N GLU A 396 29.75 -17.40 3.10
CA GLU A 396 30.10 -17.91 4.43
C GLU A 396 29.03 -17.58 5.47
N VAL A 397 28.46 -16.37 5.41
CA VAL A 397 27.32 -15.97 6.25
C VAL A 397 26.08 -16.80 5.92
N GLU A 398 25.74 -16.98 4.64
CA GLU A 398 24.60 -17.80 4.21
C GLU A 398 24.71 -19.22 4.75
N LYS A 399 25.88 -19.84 4.66
CA LYS A 399 26.12 -21.18 5.21
C LYS A 399 25.93 -21.23 6.73
N ARG A 400 26.36 -20.19 7.46
CA ARG A 400 26.12 -20.11 8.92
C ARG A 400 24.65 -19.93 9.27
N LEU A 401 23.87 -19.31 8.40
CA LEU A 401 22.45 -19.00 8.61
C LEU A 401 21.51 -20.09 8.07
N GLU A 402 22.01 -21.09 7.35
CA GLU A 402 21.21 -22.14 6.72
C GLU A 402 20.17 -22.75 7.68
N GLY A 403 18.91 -22.70 7.27
CA GLY A 403 17.77 -23.22 8.05
C GLY A 403 17.31 -22.37 9.24
N LYS A 404 18.05 -21.32 9.63
CA LYS A 404 17.74 -20.47 10.80
C LYS A 404 17.77 -18.97 10.53
N GLY A 405 18.07 -18.55 9.31
CA GLY A 405 18.13 -17.17 8.89
C GLY A 405 18.43 -17.02 7.41
N ARG A 406 18.52 -15.78 6.94
CA ARG A 406 18.91 -15.44 5.56
C ARG A 406 19.53 -14.06 5.46
N ILE A 407 20.18 -13.81 4.33
CA ILE A 407 20.67 -12.49 3.95
C ILE A 407 19.86 -11.92 2.77
N LEU A 408 19.81 -10.60 2.66
CA LEU A 408 19.36 -9.88 1.48
C LEU A 408 20.26 -8.67 1.26
N LEU A 409 21.03 -8.71 0.18
CA LEU A 409 21.92 -7.64 -0.24
C LEU A 409 21.33 -6.96 -1.47
N ARG A 410 21.18 -5.63 -1.43
CA ARG A 410 20.71 -4.87 -2.60
C ARG A 410 21.26 -3.46 -2.63
N LYS A 411 21.43 -2.93 -3.84
CA LYS A 411 21.64 -1.49 -4.04
C LYS A 411 20.32 -0.75 -3.84
N SER A 412 20.37 0.42 -3.21
CA SER A 412 19.22 1.32 -3.11
C SER A 412 18.98 1.96 -4.49
N GLY A 413 17.72 1.99 -4.93
CA GLY A 413 17.36 2.60 -6.23
C GLY A 413 17.32 4.12 -6.21
N THR A 414 17.15 4.72 -5.02
CA THR A 414 16.94 6.16 -4.84
C THR A 414 18.09 6.86 -4.12
N GLU A 415 18.96 6.10 -3.45
CA GLU A 415 20.05 6.62 -2.61
C GLU A 415 21.36 5.92 -2.96
N PRO A 416 22.52 6.58 -2.80
CA PRO A 416 23.83 5.96 -3.02
C PRO A 416 24.22 5.04 -1.85
N LEU A 417 23.43 4.00 -1.63
CA LEU A 417 23.55 3.07 -0.50
C LEU A 417 23.49 1.62 -0.98
N ILE A 418 24.28 0.75 -0.35
CA ILE A 418 24.07 -0.70 -0.31
C ILE A 418 23.32 -1.04 0.98
N ARG A 419 22.24 -1.79 0.84
CA ARG A 419 21.41 -2.27 1.95
C ARG A 419 21.83 -3.70 2.26
N VAL A 420 22.40 -3.89 3.46
CA VAL A 420 22.80 -5.19 4.00
C VAL A 420 21.74 -5.58 5.03
N MET A 421 20.90 -6.55 4.68
CA MET A 421 19.89 -7.07 5.59
C MET A 421 20.21 -8.51 5.96
N VAL A 422 20.17 -8.81 7.26
CA VAL A 422 20.27 -10.17 7.78
C VAL A 422 19.11 -10.40 8.74
N GLU A 423 18.46 -11.54 8.64
CA GLU A 423 17.48 -11.98 9.63
C GLU A 423 17.78 -13.39 10.11
N CYS A 424 17.61 -13.61 11.40
CA CYS A 424 17.91 -14.88 12.05
C CYS A 424 17.07 -15.03 13.31
N GLN A 425 16.78 -16.27 13.72
CA GLN A 425 16.16 -16.57 15.01
C GLN A 425 16.92 -15.97 16.20
N ASP A 426 18.25 -15.88 16.10
CA ASP A 426 19.14 -15.30 17.08
C ASP A 426 19.51 -13.86 16.68
N ALA A 427 19.12 -12.89 17.51
CA ALA A 427 19.36 -11.48 17.26
C ALA A 427 20.85 -11.09 17.29
N GLU A 428 21.64 -11.72 18.17
CA GLU A 428 23.08 -11.44 18.27
C GLU A 428 23.80 -11.96 17.03
N LEU A 429 23.43 -13.17 16.57
CA LEU A 429 23.97 -13.74 15.34
C LEU A 429 23.59 -12.89 14.11
N ALA A 430 22.33 -12.42 14.03
CA ALA A 430 21.89 -11.54 12.95
C ALA A 430 22.73 -10.26 12.90
N GLN A 431 22.97 -9.63 14.05
CA GLN A 431 23.77 -8.41 14.16
C GLN A 431 25.22 -8.66 13.71
N GLN A 432 25.87 -9.69 14.25
CA GLN A 432 27.25 -10.05 13.90
C GLN A 432 27.41 -10.28 12.40
N CYS A 433 26.52 -11.07 11.79
CA CYS A 433 26.55 -11.37 10.37
C CYS A 433 26.29 -10.12 9.50
N ALA A 434 25.37 -9.24 9.90
CA ALA A 434 25.11 -8.00 9.17
C ALA A 434 26.32 -7.07 9.20
N GLU A 435 26.96 -6.91 10.36
CA GLU A 435 28.17 -6.09 10.52
C GLU A 435 29.33 -6.63 9.71
N GLU A 436 29.52 -7.95 9.70
CA GLU A 436 30.59 -8.62 8.94
C GLU A 436 30.47 -8.34 7.42
N ILE A 437 29.27 -8.46 6.86
CA ILE A 437 29.02 -8.13 5.44
C ILE A 437 29.17 -6.62 5.21
N ALA A 438 28.65 -5.79 6.10
CA ALA A 438 28.74 -4.35 5.98
C ALA A 438 30.20 -3.86 5.96
N GLU A 439 31.06 -4.44 6.79
CA GLU A 439 32.51 -4.16 6.77
C GLU A 439 33.19 -4.65 5.49
N ALA A 440 32.79 -5.81 4.96
CA ALA A 440 33.28 -6.26 3.65
C ALA A 440 32.91 -5.27 2.53
N VAL A 441 31.67 -4.77 2.52
CA VAL A 441 31.21 -3.76 1.55
C VAL A 441 31.98 -2.45 1.71
N LYS A 442 32.21 -1.97 2.94
CA LYS A 442 32.96 -0.73 3.21
C LYS A 442 34.41 -0.78 2.72
N LYS A 443 35.03 -1.96 2.67
CA LYS A 443 36.42 -2.13 2.19
C LYS A 443 36.55 -2.02 0.67
N ILE A 444 35.46 -2.20 -0.07
CA ILE A 444 35.42 -2.08 -1.54
C ILE A 444 35.09 -0.65 -1.98
N ASN A 445 34.46 0.14 -1.10
CA ASN A 445 34.09 1.54 -1.34
C ASN A 445 35.26 2.46 -1.64
#